data_AF-A0A2R5GQ94-F1
#
_entry.id   AF-A0A2R5GQ94-F1
#
_cell.length_a   1.000
_cell.length_b   1.000
_cell.length_c   1.000
_cell.angle_alpha   90.00
_cell.angle_beta   90.00
_cell.angle_gamma   90.00
#
_symmetry.space_group_name_H-M   'P 1'
#
loop_
_entity.id
_entity.type
_entity.pdbx_description
1 polymer ?
#
loop_
_entity_poly.entity_id
_entity_poly.type
_entity_poly.pdbx_seq_one_letter_code
_entity_poly.pdbx_strand_id
1 'polypeptide(L)'
;MDAALVALCLNLLLFIFSVLAMATSWVDIDEHSFSLWQIAVADGRLGAAKVLIVLMFVSCCFATVLSVYSFHKNKRLGWQLTVLAQALVLLFSAVAISLFNSTCHKLTHKPFGIGFVLAVATLMTSMIAMFFTRLATPDARYNAGTYGVGASNTSEVEDDYRKAP
;
A
#
# COMPACT_ATOMS: atom_id res chain seq x y z
N MET A 1 1.49 -14.14 17.04
CA MET A 1 0.46 -13.45 16.21
C MET A 1 0.64 -13.91 14.78
N ASP A 2 -0.45 -14.27 14.10
CA ASP A 2 -0.39 -14.70 12.69
C ASP A 2 -0.02 -13.52 11.78
N ALA A 3 1.08 -13.66 11.02
CA ALA A 3 1.59 -12.62 10.13
C ALA A 3 0.54 -12.16 9.09
N ALA A 4 -0.34 -13.07 8.65
CA ALA A 4 -1.42 -12.78 7.73
C ALA A 4 -2.48 -11.84 8.33
N LEU A 5 -2.78 -11.98 9.63
CA LEU A 5 -3.72 -11.09 10.33
C LEU A 5 -3.11 -9.69 10.48
N VAL A 6 -1.82 -9.61 10.82
CA VAL A 6 -1.09 -8.33 10.88
C VAL A 6 -1.08 -7.64 9.53
N ALA A 7 -0.79 -8.38 8.45
CA ALA A 7 -0.85 -7.84 7.08
C ALA A 7 -2.25 -7.31 6.73
N LEU A 8 -3.31 -8.03 7.09
CA LEU A 8 -4.70 -7.59 6.88
C LEU A 8 -5.00 -6.28 7.63
N CYS A 9 -4.64 -6.21 8.92
CA CYS A 9 -4.84 -5.00 9.72
C CYS A 9 -4.08 -3.80 9.15
N LEU A 10 -2.83 -4.01 8.70
CA LEU A 10 -2.04 -2.95 8.07
C LEU A 10 -2.65 -2.50 6.73
N ASN A 11 -3.20 -3.42 5.92
CA ASN A 11 -3.89 -3.09 4.69
C ASN A 11 -5.20 -2.31 4.93
N LEU A 12 -5.91 -2.58 6.02
CA LEU A 12 -7.07 -1.79 6.43
C LEU A 12 -6.65 -0.39 6.92
N LEU A 13 -5.57 -0.31 7.70
CA LEU A 13 -5.03 0.97 8.16
C LEU A 13 -4.57 1.85 6.98
N LEU A 14 -3.92 1.25 5.97
CA LEU A 14 -3.54 1.92 4.73
C LEU A 14 -4.73 2.51 4.00
N PHE A 15 -5.82 1.74 3.89
CA PHE A 15 -7.05 2.23 3.28
C PHE A 15 -7.58 3.44 4.05
N ILE A 16 -7.67 3.36 5.39
CA ILE A 16 -8.14 4.48 6.23
C ILE A 16 -7.26 5.72 6.06
N PHE A 17 -5.93 5.57 6.11
CA PHE A 17 -5.01 6.70 5.91
C PHE A 17 -5.14 7.30 4.52
N SER A 18 -5.32 6.49 3.47
CA SER A 18 -5.51 7.01 2.11
C SER A 18 -6.80 7.81 1.97
N VAL A 19 -7.91 7.38 2.59
CA VAL A 19 -9.18 8.12 2.61
C VAL A 19 -9.01 9.43 3.37
N LEU A 20 -8.42 9.38 4.57
CA LEU A 20 -8.21 10.57 5.38
C LEU A 20 -7.25 11.56 4.71
N ALA A 21 -6.18 11.07 4.05
CA ALA A 21 -5.28 11.91 3.27
C ALA A 21 -6.03 12.64 2.15
N MET A 22 -6.96 11.98 1.44
CA MET A 22 -7.77 12.64 0.41
C MET A 22 -8.78 13.66 0.98
N ALA A 23 -9.31 13.42 2.17
CA ALA A 23 -10.38 14.23 2.76
C ALA A 23 -9.89 15.44 3.55
N THR A 24 -8.65 15.42 4.06
CA THR A 24 -8.11 16.43 4.98
C THR A 24 -7.31 17.54 4.26
N SER A 25 -6.86 18.53 5.03
CA SER A 25 -6.09 19.67 4.52
C SER A 25 -4.65 19.31 4.16
N TRP A 26 -4.15 19.82 3.04
CA TRP A 26 -2.79 19.54 2.57
C TRP A 26 -1.83 20.71 2.78
N VAL A 27 -2.33 21.94 2.82
CA VAL A 27 -1.56 23.15 3.10
C VAL A 27 -2.34 24.03 4.04
N ASP A 28 -1.65 24.62 5.01
CA ASP A 28 -2.21 25.66 5.87
C ASP A 28 -1.62 27.02 5.45
N ILE A 29 -2.50 27.97 5.13
CA ILE A 29 -2.17 29.29 4.59
C ILE A 29 -2.87 30.34 5.45
N ASP A 30 -2.11 31.10 6.26
CA ASP A 30 -2.58 32.23 7.07
C ASP A 30 -3.94 31.94 7.76
N GLU A 31 -3.93 30.93 8.64
CA GLU A 31 -5.09 30.43 9.42
C GLU A 31 -6.16 29.64 8.65
N HIS A 32 -6.04 29.51 7.33
CA HIS A 32 -6.94 28.69 6.52
C HIS A 32 -6.29 27.38 6.07
N SER A 33 -6.98 26.27 6.35
CA SER A 33 -6.59 24.94 5.92
C SER A 33 -7.23 24.62 4.56
N PHE A 34 -6.40 24.40 3.55
CA PHE A 34 -6.84 24.08 2.19
C PHE A 34 -6.70 22.58 1.90
N SER A 35 -7.79 21.95 1.47
CA SER A 35 -7.74 20.59 0.93
C SER A 35 -7.04 20.56 -0.43
N LEU A 36 -6.50 19.40 -0.80
CA LEU A 36 -5.86 19.20 -2.10
C LEU A 36 -6.77 19.62 -3.27
N TRP A 37 -8.07 19.39 -3.15
CA TRP A 37 -9.05 19.65 -4.20
C TRP A 37 -9.33 21.13 -4.42
N GLN A 38 -9.26 21.94 -3.35
CA GLN A 38 -9.52 23.38 -3.40
C GLN A 38 -8.38 24.18 -4.03
N ILE A 39 -7.16 23.64 -4.06
CA ILE A 39 -6.01 24.34 -4.63
C ILE A 39 -6.15 24.34 -6.16
N ALA A 40 -6.18 25.54 -6.77
CA ALA A 40 -6.33 25.70 -8.21
C ALA A 40 -5.17 25.05 -8.98
N VAL A 41 -5.48 24.36 -10.07
CA VAL A 41 -4.49 23.69 -10.93
C VAL A 41 -3.88 24.70 -11.90
N ALA A 42 -3.09 25.64 -11.37
CA ALA A 42 -2.29 26.54 -12.22
C ALA A 42 -0.98 25.87 -12.68
N ASP A 43 -0.48 24.91 -11.90
CA ASP A 43 0.71 24.11 -12.21
C ASP A 43 0.28 22.68 -12.60
N GLY A 44 0.68 22.23 -13.79
CA GLY A 44 0.41 20.87 -14.26
C GLY A 44 0.93 19.78 -13.32
N ARG A 45 1.96 20.08 -12.52
CA ARG A 45 2.49 19.19 -11.48
C ARG A 45 1.50 18.92 -10.36
N LEU A 46 0.74 19.94 -9.95
CA LEU A 46 -0.29 19.78 -8.94
C LEU A 46 -1.45 18.92 -9.46
N GLY A 47 -1.83 19.11 -10.73
CA GLY A 47 -2.80 18.25 -11.41
C GLY A 47 -2.35 16.79 -11.43
N ALA A 48 -1.09 16.54 -11.80
CA ALA A 48 -0.51 15.19 -11.78
C ALA A 48 -0.47 14.60 -10.35
N ALA A 49 -0.11 15.39 -9.34
CA ALA A 49 -0.13 14.96 -7.94
C ALA A 49 -1.54 14.52 -7.50
N LYS A 50 -2.59 15.29 -7.85
CA LYS A 50 -3.99 14.90 -7.57
C LYS A 50 -4.34 13.55 -8.18
N VAL A 51 -4.00 13.33 -9.45
CA VAL A 51 -4.25 12.06 -10.15
C VAL A 51 -3.51 10.91 -9.47
N LEU A 52 -2.25 11.11 -9.11
CA LEU A 52 -1.46 10.09 -8.42
C LEU A 52 -2.02 9.73 -7.03
N ILE A 53 -2.57 10.70 -6.29
CA ILE A 53 -3.26 10.43 -5.02
C ILE A 53 -4.52 9.60 -5.24
N VAL A 54 -5.29 9.84 -6.31
CA VAL A 54 -6.43 8.99 -6.67
C VAL A 54 -5.96 7.58 -7.04
N LEU A 55 -4.91 7.44 -7.84
CA LEU A 55 -4.35 6.13 -8.21
C LEU A 55 -3.80 5.37 -7.00
N MET A 56 -3.18 6.08 -6.06
CA MET A 56 -2.76 5.53 -4.77
C MET A 56 -3.97 4.98 -4.00
N PHE A 57 -5.06 5.75 -3.89
CA PHE A 57 -6.28 5.31 -3.21
C PHE A 57 -6.92 4.07 -3.86
N VAL A 58 -7.04 4.06 -5.19
CA VAL A 58 -7.57 2.89 -5.93
C VAL A 58 -6.68 1.67 -5.71
N SER A 59 -5.36 1.85 -5.71
CA SER A 59 -4.40 0.77 -5.44
C SER A 59 -4.50 0.25 -4.00
N CYS A 60 -4.74 1.13 -3.01
CA CYS A 60 -5.03 0.74 -1.63
C CYS A 60 -6.30 -0.11 -1.57
N CYS A 61 -7.40 0.32 -2.21
CA CYS A 61 -8.64 -0.46 -2.27
C CYS A 61 -8.40 -1.87 -2.80
N PHE A 62 -7.67 -1.96 -3.92
CA PHE A 62 -7.35 -3.23 -4.54
C PHE A 62 -6.49 -4.12 -3.64
N ALA A 63 -5.47 -3.55 -2.99
CA ALA A 63 -4.64 -4.26 -2.02
C ALA A 63 -5.46 -4.81 -0.84
N THR A 64 -6.39 -4.01 -0.29
CA THR A 64 -7.26 -4.44 0.82
C THR A 64 -8.18 -5.58 0.40
N VAL A 65 -8.85 -5.48 -0.75
CA VAL A 65 -9.74 -6.54 -1.27
C VAL A 65 -8.97 -7.83 -1.54
N LEU A 66 -7.81 -7.73 -2.19
CA LEU A 66 -6.94 -8.88 -2.44
C LEU A 66 -6.44 -9.49 -1.13
N SER A 67 -6.09 -8.68 -0.14
CA SER A 67 -5.64 -9.18 1.17
C SER A 67 -6.75 -9.95 1.87
N VAL A 68 -8.00 -9.47 1.85
CA VAL A 68 -9.16 -10.18 2.42
C VAL A 68 -9.41 -11.50 1.66
N TYR A 69 -9.42 -11.44 0.33
CA TYR A 69 -9.61 -12.63 -0.51
C TYR A 69 -8.54 -13.70 -0.26
N SER A 70 -7.28 -13.27 -0.19
CA SER A 70 -6.12 -14.14 0.03
C SER A 70 -6.11 -14.74 1.42
N PHE A 71 -6.56 -13.98 2.43
CA PHE A 71 -6.75 -14.47 3.79
C PHE A 71 -7.81 -15.58 3.84
N HIS A 72 -8.96 -15.40 3.17
CA HIS A 72 -10.03 -16.41 3.16
C HIS A 72 -9.72 -17.66 2.34
N LYS A 73 -9.07 -17.51 1.17
CA LYS A 73 -8.81 -18.64 0.26
C LYS A 73 -7.42 -19.25 0.42
N ASN A 74 -6.56 -18.65 1.25
CA ASN A 74 -5.15 -18.99 1.42
C ASN A 74 -4.39 -19.19 0.10
N LYS A 75 -4.74 -18.39 -0.93
CA LYS A 75 -4.16 -18.51 -2.27
C LYS A 75 -2.86 -17.73 -2.38
N ARG A 76 -1.78 -18.43 -2.73
CA ARG A 76 -0.45 -17.84 -2.99
C ARG A 76 -0.49 -16.67 -3.98
N LEU A 77 -1.18 -16.84 -5.11
CA LEU A 77 -1.28 -15.81 -6.14
C LEU A 77 -1.91 -14.51 -5.60
N GLY A 78 -2.88 -14.61 -4.70
CA GLY A 78 -3.52 -13.44 -4.11
C GLY A 78 -2.58 -12.62 -3.23
N TRP A 79 -1.74 -13.29 -2.43
CA TRP A 79 -0.73 -12.61 -1.62
C TRP A 79 0.35 -11.92 -2.48
N GLN A 80 0.78 -12.56 -3.57
CA GLN A 80 1.71 -11.94 -4.53
C GLN A 80 1.10 -10.72 -5.22
N LEU A 81 -0.17 -10.80 -5.64
CA LEU A 81 -0.89 -9.65 -6.21
C LEU A 81 -1.09 -8.53 -5.18
N THR A 82 -1.28 -8.86 -3.90
CA THR A 82 -1.36 -7.87 -2.81
C THR A 82 -0.04 -7.12 -2.66
N VAL A 83 1.10 -7.82 -2.71
CA VAL A 83 2.45 -7.20 -2.70
C VAL A 83 2.64 -6.28 -3.91
N LEU A 84 2.19 -6.69 -5.09
CA LEU A 84 2.26 -5.86 -6.30
C LEU A 84 1.42 -4.59 -6.15
N ALA A 85 0.20 -4.71 -5.62
CA ALA A 85 -0.68 -3.57 -5.36
C ALA A 85 -0.06 -2.60 -4.33
N GLN A 86 0.55 -3.11 -3.27
CA GLN A 86 1.29 -2.28 -2.30
C GLN A 86 2.51 -1.57 -2.93
N ALA A 87 3.20 -2.21 -3.87
CA ALA A 87 4.30 -1.57 -4.59
C ALA A 87 3.83 -0.39 -5.45
N LEU A 88 2.64 -0.50 -6.06
CA LEU A 88 2.00 0.61 -6.77
C LEU A 88 1.60 1.74 -5.82
N VAL A 89 1.06 1.42 -4.64
CA VAL A 89 0.77 2.41 -3.59
C VAL A 89 2.03 3.18 -3.20
N LEU A 90 3.15 2.50 -2.98
CA LEU A 90 4.44 3.12 -2.69
C LEU A 90 4.90 4.06 -3.81
N LEU A 91 4.84 3.59 -5.06
CA LEU A 91 5.27 4.38 -6.20
C LEU A 91 4.41 5.64 -6.36
N PHE A 92 3.09 5.50 -6.34
CA PHE A 92 2.18 6.63 -6.53
C PHE A 92 2.24 7.63 -5.37
N SER A 93 2.31 7.16 -4.14
CA SER A 93 2.46 8.03 -2.96
C SER A 93 3.78 8.80 -3.00
N ALA A 94 4.91 8.13 -3.27
CA ALA A 94 6.22 8.77 -3.33
C ALA A 94 6.29 9.87 -4.40
N VAL A 95 5.79 9.58 -5.60
CA VAL A 95 5.79 10.55 -6.70
C VAL A 95 4.82 11.69 -6.41
N ALA A 96 3.62 11.42 -5.90
CA ALA A 96 2.64 12.45 -5.54
C ALA A 96 3.19 13.41 -4.48
N ILE A 97 3.79 12.87 -3.40
CA ILE A 97 4.40 13.65 -2.32
C ILE A 97 5.56 14.50 -2.87
N SER A 98 6.42 13.94 -3.72
CA SER A 98 7.54 14.66 -4.32
C SER A 98 7.10 15.83 -5.21
N LEU A 99 6.11 15.59 -6.08
CA LEU A 99 5.53 16.63 -6.94
C LEU A 99 4.88 17.73 -6.10
N PHE A 100 4.07 17.33 -5.11
CA PHE A 100 3.40 18.26 -4.22
C PHE A 100 4.39 19.12 -3.42
N ASN A 101 5.43 18.50 -2.86
CA ASN A 101 6.50 19.20 -2.13
C ASN A 101 7.24 20.19 -3.05
N SER A 102 7.58 19.79 -4.28
CA SER A 102 8.24 20.66 -5.25
C SER A 102 7.39 21.88 -5.61
N THR A 103 6.08 21.72 -5.73
CA THR A 103 5.15 22.81 -6.02
C THR A 103 4.92 23.70 -4.79
N CYS A 104 4.77 23.14 -3.60
CA CYS A 104 4.61 23.92 -2.36
C CYS A 104 5.87 24.75 -2.04
N HIS A 105 7.06 24.18 -2.19
CA HIS A 105 8.32 24.91 -1.95
C HIS A 105 8.47 26.13 -2.87
N LYS A 106 7.86 26.11 -4.07
CA LYS A 106 7.87 27.26 -4.98
C LYS A 106 6.82 28.32 -4.64
N LEU A 107 5.68 27.90 -4.09
CA LEU A 107 4.50 28.76 -3.92
C LEU A 107 4.44 29.40 -2.54
N THR A 108 4.82 28.67 -1.50
CA THR A 108 4.51 29.03 -0.12
C THR A 108 5.52 28.34 0.80
N HIS A 109 6.38 29.09 1.48
CA HIS A 109 7.22 28.60 2.61
C HIS A 109 6.38 28.22 3.84
N LYS A 110 5.17 27.71 3.63
CA LYS A 110 4.12 27.51 4.63
C LYS A 110 4.07 26.06 5.10
N PRO A 111 3.55 25.81 6.31
CA PRO A 111 3.50 24.47 6.90
C PRO A 111 2.61 23.51 6.09
N PHE A 112 3.03 22.24 6.08
CA PHE A 112 2.25 21.15 5.51
C PHE A 112 1.06 20.80 6.41
N GLY A 113 -0.10 20.58 5.79
CA GLY A 113 -1.31 20.17 6.48
C GLY A 113 -1.34 18.67 6.83
N ILE A 114 -2.37 18.27 7.58
CA ILE A 114 -2.55 16.91 8.11
C ILE A 114 -2.61 15.85 7.00
N GLY A 115 -3.25 16.17 5.87
CA GLY A 115 -3.39 15.28 4.72
C GLY A 115 -2.05 14.92 4.07
N PHE A 116 -1.10 15.85 4.05
CA PHE A 116 0.27 15.56 3.60
C PHE A 116 0.97 14.59 4.55
N VAL A 117 0.85 14.81 5.87
CA VAL A 117 1.40 13.90 6.89
C VAL A 117 0.79 12.51 6.78
N LEU A 118 -0.52 12.41 6.55
CA LEU A 118 -1.22 11.14 6.35
C LEU A 118 -0.79 10.43 5.05
N ALA A 119 -0.48 11.18 3.98
CA ALA A 119 0.09 10.59 2.77
C ALA A 119 1.49 9.99 3.03
N VAL A 120 2.34 10.69 3.79
CA VAL A 120 3.65 10.17 4.24
C VAL A 120 3.47 8.94 5.15
N ALA A 121 2.51 8.98 6.07
CA ALA A 121 2.19 7.83 6.91
C ALA A 121 1.73 6.62 6.08
N THR A 122 0.90 6.86 5.05
CA THR A 122 0.47 5.83 4.09
C THR A 122 1.68 5.18 3.41
N LEU A 123 2.64 5.99 2.95
CA LEU A 123 3.89 5.51 2.36
C LEU A 123 4.67 4.61 3.34
N MET A 124 4.90 5.05 4.57
CA MET A 124 5.64 4.28 5.59
C MET A 124 4.91 2.99 5.98
N THR A 125 3.60 3.08 6.24
CA THR A 125 2.77 1.91 6.56
C THR A 125 2.76 0.91 5.41
N SER A 126 2.84 1.35 4.15
CA SER A 126 2.82 0.46 3.00
C SER A 126 4.10 -0.36 2.85
N MET A 127 5.25 0.20 3.24
CA MET A 127 6.50 -0.55 3.35
C MET A 127 6.39 -1.66 4.41
N ILE A 128 5.83 -1.33 5.58
CA ILE A 128 5.66 -2.29 6.69
C ILE A 128 4.65 -3.37 6.29
N ALA A 129 3.53 -2.99 5.68
CA ALA A 129 2.51 -3.92 5.20
C ALA A 129 3.09 -4.90 4.17
N MET A 130 3.93 -4.42 3.25
CA MET A 130 4.60 -5.26 2.27
C MET A 130 5.51 -6.29 2.91
N PHE A 131 6.26 -5.91 3.94
CA PHE A 131 7.10 -6.84 4.68
C PHE A 131 6.26 -7.98 5.31
N PHE A 132 5.19 -7.65 6.04
CA PHE A 132 4.31 -8.67 6.64
C PHE A 132 3.54 -9.50 5.61
N THR A 133 3.14 -8.90 4.49
CA THR A 133 2.46 -9.60 3.38
C THR A 133 3.39 -10.63 2.73
N ARG A 134 4.68 -10.30 2.59
CA ARG A 134 5.70 -11.26 2.14
C ARG A 134 5.89 -12.40 3.13
N LEU A 135 5.93 -12.12 4.44
CA LEU A 135 6.00 -13.17 5.47
C LEU A 135 4.75 -14.08 5.48
N ALA A 136 3.59 -13.54 5.10
CA ALA A 136 2.36 -14.30 4.96
C ALA A 136 2.32 -15.16 3.68
N THR A 137 3.16 -14.85 2.68
CA THR A 137 3.20 -15.61 1.42
C THR A 137 3.81 -16.99 1.67
N PRO A 138 3.14 -18.09 1.29
CA PRO A 138 3.58 -19.46 1.62
C PRO A 138 4.98 -19.83 1.09
N ASP A 139 5.52 -19.13 0.09
CA ASP A 139 6.90 -19.32 -0.38
C ASP A 139 7.96 -19.01 0.69
N ALA A 140 7.68 -18.07 1.60
CA ALA A 140 8.58 -17.79 2.72
C ALA A 140 8.69 -19.00 3.68
N ARG A 141 7.66 -19.83 3.76
CA ARG A 141 7.68 -21.07 4.58
C ARG A 141 8.52 -22.16 3.93
N TYR A 142 8.46 -22.30 2.60
CA TYR A 142 9.26 -23.29 1.88
C TYR A 142 10.75 -22.88 1.78
N ASN A 143 11.04 -21.58 1.63
CA ASN A 143 12.42 -21.09 1.56
C ASN A 143 13.11 -20.92 2.93
N ALA A 144 12.36 -20.84 4.03
CA ALA A 144 12.94 -20.90 5.38
C ALA A 144 13.32 -22.33 5.81
N GLY A 145 12.71 -23.36 5.21
CA GLY A 145 13.02 -24.78 5.47
C GLY A 145 14.10 -25.39 4.57
N THR A 146 14.41 -24.80 3.42
CA THR A 146 15.43 -25.34 2.50
C THR A 146 16.88 -24.99 2.86
N TYR A 147 17.11 -24.07 3.79
CA TYR A 147 18.44 -23.80 4.37
C TYR A 147 18.61 -24.30 5.80
N GLY A 148 17.59 -24.96 6.35
CA GLY A 148 17.63 -25.48 7.71
C GLY A 148 16.57 -26.56 7.90
N VAL A 149 17.05 -27.81 7.96
CA VAL A 149 16.31 -29.01 8.40
C VAL A 149 15.44 -29.69 7.33
N GLY A 150 16.04 -30.71 6.69
CA GLY A 150 15.39 -31.95 6.25
C GLY A 150 14.00 -31.87 5.63
N ALA A 151 13.93 -31.67 4.32
CA ALA A 151 12.73 -32.01 3.54
C ALA A 151 12.59 -33.54 3.44
N SER A 152 11.92 -34.16 4.41
CA SER A 152 11.61 -35.60 4.41
C SER A 152 10.14 -35.93 4.13
N ASN A 153 9.33 -35.01 3.61
CA ASN A 153 7.92 -35.28 3.26
C ASN A 153 7.57 -34.73 1.86
N THR A 154 8.13 -35.37 0.83
CA THR A 154 7.74 -35.21 -0.59
C THR A 154 6.49 -36.00 -0.99
N SER A 155 5.73 -36.55 -0.04
CA SER A 155 4.60 -37.45 -0.31
C SER A 155 3.26 -36.77 -0.61
N GLU A 156 3.07 -35.47 -0.31
CA GLU A 156 1.78 -34.80 -0.52
C GLU A 156 1.61 -34.14 -1.90
N VAL A 157 2.66 -34.11 -2.74
CA VAL A 157 2.59 -33.54 -4.10
C VAL A 157 2.28 -34.61 -5.16
N GLU A 158 2.43 -35.89 -4.83
CA GLU A 158 2.28 -36.98 -5.80
C GLU A 158 0.83 -37.47 -5.96
N ASP A 159 -0.05 -37.20 -5.00
CA ASP A 159 -1.46 -37.66 -5.05
C ASP A 159 -2.40 -36.77 -5.89
N ASP A 160 -2.08 -35.48 -6.09
CA ASP A 160 -2.90 -34.58 -6.91
C ASP A 160 -2.66 -34.74 -8.43
N TYR A 161 -1.52 -35.31 -8.85
CA TYR A 161 -1.27 -35.64 -10.25
C TYR A 161 -1.92 -36.96 -10.69
N ARG A 162 -2.32 -37.82 -9.74
CA ARG A 162 -2.93 -39.14 -10.02
C ARG A 162 -4.46 -39.11 -10.19
N LYS A 163 -5.09 -37.95 -10.05
CA LYS A 163 -6.57 -37.77 -10.10
C LYS A 163 -7.04 -36.74 -11.11
N ALA A 164 -6.28 -36.48 -12.18
CA ALA A 164 -6.85 -35.91 -13.39
C ALA A 164 -7.44 -37.05 -14.25
N PRO A 165 -8.68 -36.93 -14.75
CA PRO A 165 -9.31 -37.95 -15.60
C PRO A 165 -8.57 -38.14 -16.93
#